data_AF-A0A1V3PVJ3-F1
#
_entry.id   AF-A0A1V3PVJ3-F1
#
_cell.length_a   1.000
_cell.length_b   1.000
_cell.length_c   1.000
_cell.angle_alpha   90.00
_cell.angle_beta   90.00
_cell.angle_gamma   90.00
#
_symmetry.space_group_name_H-M   'P 1'
#
loop_
_entity.id
_entity.type
_entity.pdbx_description
1 polymer ?
#
loop_
_entity_poly.entity_id
_entity_poly.type
_entity_poly.pdbx_seq_one_letter_code
_entity_poly.pdbx_strand_id
1 'polypeptide(L)'
;MPAEAAHAELDAIAHKYGRQFKPQLNASIKEQINLAERYFMTTTAQCDCGTPLGAHLRGRSLRRGDSMDQRKRLRLKGWSEAKIDRSLQQKQEHLSLHEQANATANSEAMESWVAFICEVLNSGKTSSVALLLHMYDGSVEDHIQLMGREIVHTRDVSAEILGNMKEDVLYEFQA
;
A
#
# COMPACT_ATOMS: atom_id res chain seq x y z
N MET A 1 13.00 3.72 9.09
CA MET A 1 13.29 3.06 10.39
C MET A 1 14.62 3.58 10.93
N PRO A 2 14.78 3.82 12.23
CA PRO A 2 16.03 4.32 12.82
C PRO A 2 17.25 3.47 12.45
N ALA A 3 18.39 4.11 12.21
CA ALA A 3 19.62 3.50 11.72
C ALA A 3 20.34 2.66 12.79
N GLU A 4 20.05 2.93 14.06
CA GLU A 4 20.53 2.23 15.26
C GLU A 4 19.66 1.04 15.68
N ALA A 5 18.50 0.85 15.04
CA ALA A 5 17.62 -0.27 15.34
C ALA A 5 18.31 -1.62 15.04
N ALA A 6 17.91 -2.68 15.74
CA ALA A 6 18.47 -4.02 15.56
C ALA A 6 17.95 -4.69 14.27
N HIS A 7 18.37 -4.20 13.10
CA HIS A 7 17.78 -4.56 11.80
C HIS A 7 17.76 -6.06 11.51
N ALA A 8 18.82 -6.80 11.87
CA ALA A 8 18.85 -8.25 11.65
C ALA A 8 17.78 -9.01 12.46
N GLU A 9 17.50 -8.55 13.69
CA GLU A 9 16.45 -9.14 14.53
C GLU A 9 15.05 -8.75 14.05
N LEU A 10 14.90 -7.50 13.61
CA LEU A 10 13.66 -7.00 13.01
C LEU A 10 13.35 -7.69 11.67
N ASP A 11 14.38 -8.05 10.89
CA ASP A 11 14.24 -8.80 9.64
C ASP A 11 13.75 -10.23 9.90
N ALA A 12 14.21 -10.86 11.00
CA ALA A 12 13.67 -12.15 11.43
C ALA A 12 12.17 -12.08 11.79
N ILE A 13 11.71 -10.95 12.35
CA ILE A 13 10.26 -10.70 12.56
C ILE A 13 9.58 -10.55 11.19
N ALA A 14 10.12 -9.72 10.29
CA ALA A 14 9.56 -9.49 8.97
C ALA A 14 9.33 -10.78 8.18
N HIS A 15 10.27 -11.72 8.23
CA HIS A 15 10.16 -13.01 7.55
C HIS A 15 8.99 -13.87 8.04
N LYS A 16 8.59 -13.79 9.31
CA LYS A 16 7.40 -14.51 9.83
C LYS A 16 6.11 -14.07 9.13
N TYR A 17 6.07 -12.83 8.65
CA TYR A 17 4.94 -12.21 7.95
C TYR A 17 5.11 -12.21 6.42
N GLY A 18 6.08 -12.98 5.89
CA GLY A 18 6.36 -13.04 4.44
C GLY A 18 7.04 -11.79 3.88
N ARG A 19 7.69 -11.00 4.75
CA ARG A 19 8.37 -9.73 4.42
C ARG A 19 9.87 -9.84 4.64
N GLN A 20 10.59 -8.78 4.31
CA GLN A 20 12.01 -8.62 4.61
C GLN A 20 12.34 -7.13 4.80
N PHE A 21 13.52 -6.82 5.30
CA PHE A 21 14.11 -5.50 5.31
C PHE A 21 15.34 -5.50 4.40
N LYS A 22 15.11 -5.60 3.09
CA LYS A 22 16.18 -5.49 2.10
C LYS A 22 16.55 -4.01 1.94
N PRO A 23 17.79 -3.58 2.24
CA PRO A 23 18.19 -2.18 2.07
C PRO A 23 17.93 -1.72 0.64
N GLN A 24 17.31 -0.54 0.49
CA GLN A 24 17.03 0.05 -0.81
C GLN A 24 17.72 1.40 -0.93
N LEU A 25 18.35 1.63 -2.09
CA LEU A 25 18.97 2.90 -2.43
C LEU A 25 18.06 3.62 -3.42
N ASN A 26 17.36 4.63 -2.93
CA ASN A 26 16.66 5.59 -3.79
C ASN A 26 17.14 6.98 -3.37
N ALA A 27 17.78 7.70 -4.30
CA ALA A 27 18.40 8.98 -4.02
C ALA A 27 17.38 10.03 -3.57
N SER A 28 16.20 10.09 -4.22
CA SER A 28 15.17 11.07 -3.87
C SER A 28 14.62 10.81 -2.48
N ILE A 29 14.36 9.55 -2.12
CA ILE A 29 13.89 9.21 -0.76
C ILE A 29 14.97 9.53 0.27
N LYS A 30 16.23 9.18 0.01
CA LYS A 30 17.34 9.42 0.94
C LYS A 30 17.51 10.90 1.28
N GLU A 31 17.23 11.80 0.34
CA GLU A 31 17.29 13.26 0.55
C GLU A 31 16.12 13.80 1.39
N GLN A 32 15.01 13.06 1.47
CA GLN A 32 13.75 13.51 2.10
C GLN A 32 13.46 12.84 3.45
N ILE A 33 14.12 11.73 3.77
CA ILE A 33 14.02 11.06 5.08
C ILE A 33 15.09 11.59 6.05
N ASN A 34 14.92 11.35 7.35
CA ASN A 34 15.91 11.80 8.32
C ASN A 34 17.25 11.08 8.09
N LEU A 35 18.37 11.78 8.31
CA LEU A 35 19.71 11.19 8.16
C LEU A 35 19.96 9.98 9.08
N ALA A 36 19.23 9.92 10.20
CA ALA A 36 19.25 8.80 11.13
C ALA A 36 18.28 7.67 10.74
N GLU A 37 17.64 7.72 9.57
CA GLU A 37 16.74 6.69 9.09
C GLU A 37 17.37 5.88 7.96
N ARG A 38 16.97 4.61 7.88
CA ARG A 38 17.26 3.71 6.76
C ARG A 38 15.98 3.33 6.04
N TYR A 39 16.12 3.17 4.73
CA TYR A 39 15.08 2.80 3.79
C TYR A 39 15.25 1.36 3.32
N PHE A 40 14.14 0.62 3.29
CA PHE A 40 14.10 -0.81 3.01
C PHE A 40 12.92 -1.15 2.11
N MET A 41 13.10 -2.17 1.28
CA MET A 41 12.05 -2.80 0.51
C MET A 41 11.49 -3.99 1.29
N THR A 42 10.16 -4.04 1.43
CA THR A 42 9.48 -5.04 2.26
C THR A 42 9.01 -6.29 1.52
N THR A 43 8.95 -6.24 0.19
CA THR A 43 8.52 -7.38 -0.62
C THR A 43 9.63 -8.41 -0.74
N THR A 44 9.27 -9.69 -0.58
CA THR A 44 10.11 -10.86 -0.87
C THR A 44 10.00 -11.31 -2.32
N ALA A 45 9.00 -10.81 -3.05
CA ALA A 45 8.75 -11.06 -4.46
C ALA A 45 9.27 -9.90 -5.33
N GLN A 46 8.97 -9.95 -6.64
CA GLN A 46 9.35 -8.89 -7.58
C GLN A 46 8.47 -7.63 -7.46
N CYS A 47 7.23 -7.78 -6.97
CA CYS A 47 6.30 -6.67 -6.70
C CYS A 47 5.39 -7.04 -5.52
N ASP A 48 4.94 -6.07 -4.74
CA ASP A 48 3.82 -6.17 -3.79
C ASP A 48 2.47 -5.74 -4.43
N CYS A 49 2.39 -5.90 -5.75
CA CYS A 49 1.22 -5.62 -6.57
C CYS A 49 -0.01 -6.34 -5.99
N GLY A 50 -1.08 -5.59 -5.72
CA GLY A 50 -2.27 -6.12 -5.05
C GLY A 50 -2.24 -6.04 -3.52
N THR A 51 -1.25 -5.36 -2.93
CA THR A 51 -1.23 -5.05 -1.49
C THR A 51 -2.56 -4.44 -1.01
N PRO A 52 -3.05 -4.81 0.19
CA PRO A 52 -4.26 -4.21 0.75
C PRO A 52 -4.02 -2.78 1.28
N LEU A 53 -2.77 -2.35 1.47
CA LEU A 53 -2.41 -1.00 1.91
C LEU A 53 -2.94 0.05 0.92
N GLY A 54 -3.64 1.08 1.38
CA GLY A 54 -4.22 2.13 0.53
C GLY A 54 -5.35 1.67 -0.40
N ALA A 55 -5.81 0.41 -0.30
CA ALA A 55 -6.80 -0.14 -1.21
C ALA A 55 -8.16 0.57 -1.16
N HIS A 56 -8.55 1.15 0.00
CA HIS A 56 -9.79 1.90 0.13
C HIS A 56 -9.80 3.17 -0.72
N LEU A 57 -8.66 3.85 -0.83
CA LEU A 57 -8.50 5.03 -1.66
C LEU A 57 -8.42 4.66 -3.15
N ARG A 58 -7.63 3.63 -3.49
CA ARG A 58 -7.50 3.14 -4.88
C ARG A 58 -8.84 2.67 -5.45
N GLY A 59 -9.57 1.85 -4.69
CA GLY A 59 -10.88 1.35 -5.12
C GLY A 59 -11.88 2.47 -5.40
N ARG A 60 -11.86 3.54 -4.60
CA ARG A 60 -12.74 4.71 -4.80
C ARG A 60 -12.36 5.53 -6.04
N SER A 61 -11.06 5.73 -6.29
CA SER A 61 -10.56 6.51 -7.43
C SER A 61 -10.78 5.77 -8.76
N LEU A 62 -10.35 4.50 -8.83
CA LEU A 62 -10.48 3.66 -10.04
C LEU A 62 -11.93 3.50 -10.47
N ARG A 63 -12.86 3.25 -9.52
CA ARG A 63 -14.29 3.09 -9.84
C ARG A 63 -14.93 4.35 -10.43
N ARG A 64 -14.51 5.56 -9.99
CA ARG A 64 -15.05 6.83 -10.51
C ARG A 64 -14.45 7.21 -11.86
N GLY A 65 -13.14 7.08 -12.02
CA GLY A 65 -12.45 7.44 -13.27
C GLY A 65 -12.79 6.50 -14.43
N ASP A 66 -12.75 5.19 -14.20
CA ASP A 66 -12.99 4.18 -15.23
C ASP A 66 -14.44 4.23 -15.76
N SER A 67 -15.42 4.45 -14.89
CA SER A 67 -16.84 4.50 -15.29
C SER A 67 -17.15 5.67 -16.24
N MET A 68 -16.62 6.86 -15.95
CA MET A 68 -16.85 8.07 -16.76
C MET A 68 -16.14 8.00 -18.12
N ASP A 69 -14.88 7.57 -18.12
CA ASP A 69 -14.10 7.43 -19.36
C ASP A 69 -14.60 6.29 -20.23
N GLN A 70 -15.02 5.18 -19.64
CA GLN A 70 -15.54 4.04 -20.37
C GLN A 70 -16.88 4.36 -21.04
N ARG A 71 -17.78 5.06 -20.34
CA ARG A 71 -19.04 5.54 -20.93
C ARG A 71 -18.78 6.45 -22.13
N LYS A 72 -17.83 7.39 -22.03
CA LYS A 72 -17.42 8.27 -23.13
C LYS A 72 -16.84 7.48 -24.32
N ARG A 73 -15.96 6.52 -24.07
CA ARG A 73 -15.38 5.64 -25.12
C ARG A 73 -16.45 4.79 -25.82
N LEU A 74 -17.41 4.25 -25.08
CA LEU A 74 -18.48 3.42 -25.67
C LEU A 74 -19.46 4.26 -26.50
N ARG A 75 -19.76 5.50 -26.07
CA ARG A 75 -20.50 6.47 -26.90
C ARG A 75 -19.77 6.77 -28.20
N LEU A 76 -18.45 7.02 -28.15
CA LEU A 76 -17.63 7.25 -29.35
C LEU A 76 -17.61 6.04 -30.29
N LYS A 77 -17.80 4.82 -29.77
CA LYS A 77 -17.96 3.59 -30.56
C LYS A 77 -19.38 3.40 -31.14
N GLY A 78 -20.27 4.39 -30.99
CA GLY A 78 -21.63 4.36 -31.52
C GLY A 78 -22.59 3.44 -30.77
N TRP A 79 -22.28 3.09 -29.52
CA TRP A 79 -23.18 2.25 -28.72
C TRP A 79 -24.39 3.06 -28.26
N SER A 80 -25.58 2.45 -28.28
CA SER A 80 -26.78 3.05 -27.68
C SER A 80 -26.64 3.08 -26.15
N GLU A 81 -27.28 4.05 -25.49
CA GLU A 81 -27.24 4.17 -24.02
C GLU A 81 -27.65 2.87 -23.32
N ALA A 82 -28.69 2.18 -23.82
CA ALA A 82 -29.13 0.89 -23.29
C ALA A 82 -28.06 -0.21 -23.37
N LYS A 83 -27.23 -0.20 -24.41
CA LYS A 83 -26.12 -1.16 -24.59
C LYS A 83 -24.93 -0.81 -23.69
N ILE A 84 -24.69 0.48 -23.50
CA ILE A 84 -23.67 1.00 -22.58
C ILE A 84 -24.01 0.61 -21.15
N ASP A 85 -25.24 0.89 -20.71
CA ASP A 85 -25.69 0.60 -19.34
C ASP A 85 -25.64 -0.89 -19.04
N ARG A 86 -26.11 -1.74 -19.97
CA ARG A 86 -26.02 -3.20 -19.82
C ARG A 86 -24.57 -3.68 -19.69
N SER A 87 -23.67 -3.14 -20.50
CA SER A 87 -22.26 -3.55 -20.48
C SER A 87 -21.53 -3.07 -19.23
N LEU A 88 -21.83 -1.87 -18.74
CA LEU A 88 -21.29 -1.37 -17.48
C LEU A 88 -21.84 -2.19 -16.30
N GLN A 89 -23.13 -2.53 -16.31
CA GLN A 89 -23.75 -3.37 -15.29
C GLN A 89 -23.11 -4.77 -15.25
N GLN A 90 -22.94 -5.44 -16.39
CA GLN A 90 -22.30 -6.76 -16.45
C GLN A 90 -20.84 -6.72 -15.96
N LYS A 91 -20.10 -5.66 -16.30
CA LYS A 91 -18.74 -5.46 -15.79
C LYS A 91 -18.75 -5.24 -14.27
N GLN A 92 -19.70 -4.45 -13.75
CA GLN A 92 -19.88 -4.22 -12.32
C GLN A 92 -20.18 -5.52 -11.56
N GLU A 93 -21.06 -6.37 -12.10
CA GLU A 93 -21.42 -7.67 -11.54
C GLU A 93 -20.21 -8.62 -11.51
N HIS A 94 -19.43 -8.67 -12.60
CA HIS A 94 -18.22 -9.48 -12.66
C HIS A 94 -17.13 -8.99 -11.71
N LEU A 95 -16.95 -7.66 -11.59
CA LEU A 95 -16.05 -7.06 -10.61
C LEU A 95 -16.51 -7.38 -9.18
N SER A 96 -17.81 -7.31 -8.87
CA SER A 96 -18.35 -7.61 -7.55
C SER A 96 -18.04 -9.05 -7.10
N LEU A 97 -18.14 -10.04 -8.00
CA LEU A 97 -17.84 -11.44 -7.67
C LEU A 97 -16.34 -11.64 -7.38
N HIS A 98 -15.48 -11.01 -8.18
CA HIS A 98 -14.03 -11.07 -8.00
C HIS A 98 -13.58 -10.29 -6.74
N GLU A 99 -14.23 -9.18 -6.43
CA GLU A 99 -14.00 -8.40 -5.22
C GLU A 99 -14.40 -9.16 -3.95
N GLN A 100 -15.50 -9.92 -3.98
CA GLN A 100 -15.92 -10.75 -2.83
C GLN A 100 -14.92 -11.87 -2.54
N ALA A 101 -14.43 -12.58 -3.56
CA ALA A 101 -13.42 -13.62 -3.38
C ALA A 101 -12.09 -13.06 -2.83
N ASN A 102 -11.70 -11.86 -3.28
CA ASN A 102 -10.49 -11.20 -2.82
C ASN A 102 -10.64 -10.47 -1.47
N ALA A 103 -11.86 -10.25 -0.99
CA ALA A 103 -12.10 -9.53 0.26
C ALA A 103 -11.50 -10.27 1.47
N THR A 104 -11.68 -11.59 1.55
CA THR A 104 -11.13 -12.41 2.65
C THR A 104 -9.60 -12.40 2.64
N ALA A 105 -8.99 -12.67 1.48
CA ALA A 105 -7.53 -12.65 1.33
C ALA A 105 -6.94 -11.26 1.63
N ASN A 106 -7.63 -10.19 1.23
CA ASN A 106 -7.21 -8.81 1.56
C ASN A 106 -7.36 -8.51 3.05
N SER A 107 -8.40 -9.04 3.72
CA SER A 107 -8.56 -8.90 5.18
C SER A 107 -7.43 -9.60 5.91
N GLU A 108 -7.12 -10.85 5.56
CA GLU A 108 -6.02 -11.62 6.16
C GLU A 108 -4.67 -10.95 5.92
N ALA A 109 -4.42 -10.45 4.70
CA ALA A 109 -3.19 -9.72 4.37
C ALA A 109 -3.10 -8.39 5.13
N MET A 110 -4.23 -7.72 5.40
CA MET A 110 -4.29 -6.49 6.18
C MET A 110 -4.03 -6.76 7.66
N GLU A 111 -4.64 -7.80 8.23
CA GLU A 111 -4.42 -8.23 9.60
C GLU A 111 -2.95 -8.64 9.81
N SER A 112 -2.35 -9.33 8.84
CA SER A 112 -0.92 -9.66 8.81
C SER A 112 -0.04 -8.40 8.86
N TRP A 113 -0.40 -7.33 8.16
CA TRP A 113 0.32 -6.05 8.24
C TRP A 113 0.20 -5.39 9.62
N VAL A 114 -1.01 -5.35 10.19
CA VAL A 114 -1.24 -4.80 11.54
C VAL A 114 -0.41 -5.57 12.57
N ALA A 115 -0.50 -6.91 12.55
CA ALA A 115 0.25 -7.78 13.44
C ALA A 115 1.76 -7.60 13.30
N PHE A 116 2.27 -7.49 12.07
CA PHE A 116 3.68 -7.21 11.80
C PHE A 116 4.16 -5.90 12.42
N ILE A 117 3.46 -4.79 12.19
CA ILE A 117 3.83 -3.47 12.74
C ILE A 117 3.83 -3.53 14.26
N CYS A 118 2.78 -4.10 14.85
CA CYS A 118 2.67 -4.25 16.29
C CYS A 118 3.78 -5.14 16.86
N GLU A 119 4.14 -6.27 16.24
CA GLU A 119 5.24 -7.13 16.72
C GLU A 119 6.59 -6.42 16.62
N VAL A 120 6.84 -5.67 15.54
CA VAL A 120 8.06 -4.85 15.40
C VAL A 120 8.17 -3.82 16.52
N LEU A 121 7.11 -3.07 16.80
CA LEU A 121 7.11 -2.03 17.84
C LEU A 121 7.20 -2.62 19.25
N ASN A 122 6.43 -3.68 19.52
CA ASN A 122 6.42 -4.35 20.82
C ASN A 122 7.68 -5.18 21.11
N SER A 123 8.53 -5.41 20.10
CA SER A 123 9.82 -6.10 20.30
C SER A 123 10.81 -5.31 21.14
N GLY A 124 10.61 -3.98 21.28
CA GLY A 124 11.57 -3.08 21.93
C GLY A 124 12.88 -2.89 21.17
N LYS A 125 12.99 -3.43 19.94
CA LYS A 125 14.19 -3.33 19.09
C LYS A 125 14.24 -2.05 18.26
N THR A 126 13.16 -1.31 18.23
CA THR A 126 13.05 0.02 17.62
C THR A 126 11.94 0.82 18.29
N SER A 127 12.08 2.14 18.32
CA SER A 127 11.04 3.06 18.80
C SER A 127 10.02 3.42 17.72
N SER A 128 10.38 3.30 16.44
CA SER A 128 9.47 3.56 15.34
C SER A 128 9.79 2.78 14.07
N VAL A 129 8.75 2.49 13.29
CA VAL A 129 8.85 1.94 11.94
C VAL A 129 7.99 2.78 11.01
N ALA A 130 8.48 3.10 9.82
CA ALA A 130 7.73 3.89 8.85
C ALA A 130 7.43 3.07 7.60
N LEU A 131 6.22 3.21 7.06
CA LEU A 131 5.80 2.63 5.78
C LEU A 131 5.56 3.73 4.75
N LEU A 132 6.09 3.51 3.55
CA LEU A 132 5.83 4.33 2.37
C LEU A 132 5.13 3.44 1.34
N LEU A 133 3.97 3.89 0.88
CA LEU A 133 3.26 3.27 -0.22
C LEU A 133 3.52 4.08 -1.49
N HIS A 134 4.04 3.43 -2.53
CA HIS A 134 4.28 4.04 -3.83
C HIS A 134 3.94 3.01 -4.93
N MET A 135 3.12 3.41 -5.90
CA MET A 135 2.75 2.58 -7.05
C MET A 135 3.71 2.90 -8.20
N TYR A 136 4.66 2.00 -8.42
CA TYR A 136 5.63 2.17 -9.49
C TYR A 136 4.97 1.94 -10.86
N ASP A 137 5.01 2.96 -11.71
CA ASP A 137 4.75 2.84 -13.15
C ASP A 137 6.05 2.53 -13.95
N GLY A 138 7.18 2.42 -13.24
CA GLY A 138 8.52 2.28 -13.80
C GLY A 138 9.50 1.57 -12.86
N SER A 139 10.73 2.09 -12.76
CA SER A 139 11.79 1.51 -11.93
C SER A 139 11.59 1.82 -10.45
N VAL A 140 12.04 0.92 -9.57
CA VAL A 140 12.08 1.16 -8.12
C VAL A 140 13.07 2.26 -7.69
N GLU A 141 13.91 2.71 -8.62
CA GLU A 141 14.85 3.81 -8.47
C GLU A 141 14.31 5.15 -9.00
N ASP A 142 13.10 5.15 -9.56
CA ASP A 142 12.49 6.36 -10.07
C ASP A 142 12.31 7.40 -8.96
N HIS A 143 12.23 8.67 -9.37
CA HIS A 143 12.09 9.77 -8.43
C HIS A 143 10.73 9.71 -7.73
N ILE A 144 10.76 9.53 -6.41
CA ILE A 144 9.60 9.61 -5.54
C ILE A 144 9.68 10.92 -4.75
N GLN A 145 8.63 11.72 -4.84
CA GLN A 145 8.47 12.97 -4.08
C GLN A 145 7.55 12.71 -2.89
N LEU A 146 8.06 12.80 -1.67
CA LEU A 146 7.24 12.66 -0.47
C LEU A 146 6.26 13.83 -0.37
N MET A 147 4.99 13.50 -0.15
CA MET A 147 3.88 14.43 0.02
C MET A 147 3.66 14.83 1.48
N GLY A 148 4.21 14.06 2.41
CA GLY A 148 4.14 14.37 3.84
C GLY A 148 4.55 13.20 4.73
N ARG A 149 4.40 13.41 6.03
CA ARG A 149 4.61 12.40 7.08
C ARG A 149 3.42 12.41 8.04
N GLU A 150 2.85 11.24 8.31
CA GLU A 150 1.75 11.04 9.27
C GLU A 150 2.25 10.15 10.41
N ILE A 151 2.07 10.58 11.67
CA ILE A 151 2.48 9.81 12.85
C ILE A 151 1.28 9.03 13.37
N VAL A 152 1.47 7.74 13.64
CA VAL A 152 0.46 6.82 14.17
C VAL A 152 1.03 6.12 15.40
N HIS A 153 0.33 6.17 16.52
CA HIS A 153 0.76 5.44 17.72
C HIS A 153 0.39 3.96 17.60
N THR A 154 1.17 3.05 18.21
CA THR A 154 0.93 1.60 18.19
C THR A 154 -0.51 1.23 18.52
N ARG A 155 -1.11 1.92 19.50
CA ARG A 155 -2.50 1.69 19.94
C ARG A 155 -3.56 2.00 18.88
N ASP A 156 -3.22 2.84 17.91
CA ASP A 156 -4.12 3.32 16.86
C ASP A 156 -3.93 2.55 15.55
N VAL A 157 -2.89 1.69 15.46
CA VAL A 157 -2.61 0.87 14.28
C VAL A 157 -3.79 -0.06 14.00
N SER A 158 -4.37 0.11 12.82
CA SER A 158 -5.57 -0.61 12.43
C SER A 158 -5.63 -0.84 10.92
N ALA A 159 -6.42 -1.83 10.51
CA ALA A 159 -6.74 -2.08 9.11
C ALA A 159 -7.33 -0.85 8.41
N GLU A 160 -8.06 -0.01 9.14
CA GLU A 160 -8.64 1.22 8.58
C GLU A 160 -7.57 2.26 8.22
N ILE A 161 -6.60 2.51 9.12
CA ILE A 161 -5.49 3.42 8.83
C ILE A 161 -4.67 2.91 7.63
N LEU A 162 -4.29 1.63 7.68
CA LEU A 162 -3.49 1.02 6.62
C LEU A 162 -4.21 0.98 5.27
N GLY A 163 -5.51 0.70 5.27
CA GLY A 163 -6.35 0.71 4.07
C GLY A 163 -6.56 2.10 3.47
N ASN A 164 -6.42 3.14 4.27
CA ASN A 164 -6.53 4.55 3.87
C ASN A 164 -5.18 5.25 3.70
N MET A 165 -4.06 4.52 3.72
CA MET A 165 -2.76 5.10 3.43
C MET A 165 -2.75 5.79 2.07
N LYS A 166 -2.30 7.03 2.07
CA LYS A 166 -2.08 7.79 0.84
C LYS A 166 -0.75 7.39 0.23
N GLU A 167 -0.72 7.41 -1.09
CA GLU A 167 0.52 7.27 -1.85
C GLU A 167 1.45 8.45 -1.55
N ASP A 168 2.75 8.16 -1.54
CA ASP A 168 3.84 9.13 -1.30
C ASP A 168 3.82 9.84 0.06
N VAL A 169 2.97 9.40 0.98
CA VAL A 169 2.97 9.84 2.37
C VAL A 169 3.67 8.79 3.23
N LEU A 170 4.60 9.24 4.05
CA LEU A 170 5.34 8.38 4.97
C LEU A 170 4.55 8.22 6.27
N TYR A 171 4.04 7.03 6.54
CA TYR A 171 3.33 6.71 7.78
C TYR A 171 4.32 6.19 8.82
N GLU A 172 4.61 6.98 9.84
CA GLU A 172 5.52 6.61 10.92
C GLU A 172 4.74 6.06 12.12
N PHE A 173 4.91 4.78 12.40
CA PHE A 173 4.34 4.09 13.54
C PHE A 173 5.29 4.12 14.72
N GLN A 174 4.82 4.60 15.87
CA GLN A 174 5.65 4.79 17.07
C GLN A 174 5.13 3.95 18.24
N ALA A 175 6.07 3.34 18.97
CA ALA A 175 5.82 2.49 20.13
C ALA A 175 4.88 3.14 21.15
#